data_AF-A0A813KSG1-F1
#
_entry.id   AF-A0A813KSG1-F1
#
_cell.length_a   1.000
_cell.length_b   1.000
_cell.length_c   1.000
_cell.angle_alpha   90.00
_cell.angle_beta   90.00
_cell.angle_gamma   90.00
#
_symmetry.space_group_name_H-M   'P 1'
#
loop_
_entity.id
_entity.type
_entity.pdbx_description
1 polymer ?
#
loop_
_entity_poly.entity_id
_entity_poly.type
_entity_poly.pdbx_seq_one_letter_code
_entity_poly.pdbx_strand_id
1 'polypeptide(L)'
;MHFALLLPAALAVGHSSALSITLTPEPNPPDFGPNVFILNPGTEPTDVDKRLEQIYETNRDWSFYSQFGEHRTAVLLMPGSHNLDINLPYYFSVIGLGRNPGATVVMPGVWNVGLRVDEQQNWMACNTFWRSIENLRMAMDNVDWFVSQGAPLRSVIIDGNLTLSGPAPDWSSGGCIANSKIQGNISMGTQQQWYTRSTAMYPYPWSAGAGSYVCVGCQTIDGQPYANSYNWDADRAQSSHTGLSYADAPEVFAEKPFIFVEGGKYHLRIPDVTNSRWGPDWESGSTVSFDRVYVARSDTATATAINEKIAAGVHVVFSPGVYILDRPIVVNHAGIVLLGLGYATLVPSFAGGALVEVGNVDGVRLAGLMLQAGPTTLATEALLRWGSEGSTYAGQPGNPGFIYDLVARAGGPDFSAVGTKYFVQINNGWVIGDNLWLWSADHCSRNAQARCIPQRYVDTALEVNGEHVQMFGLSAEHTNKDIVVWNGEKGSTMFYQAEFRYTMGLKSDPGSWTNVSRSAGYRVNAFDHKAVGFGVYAVVAPLADTSVMEPIRQDGGMLGIVVKHPATYTYGMKDINCKNWNSSWPVESKISCKAWSDSSGTCLDLEVG
;
A
#
# COMPACT_ATOMS: atom_id res chain seq x y z
N MET A 1 20.37 22.96 80.17
CA MET A 1 20.57 23.96 79.10
C MET A 1 20.30 23.27 77.78
N HIS A 2 19.39 23.84 77.00
CA HIS A 2 18.67 23.19 75.89
C HIS A 2 19.58 22.95 74.66
N PHE A 3 19.52 21.74 74.11
CA PHE A 3 19.98 21.41 72.76
C PHE A 3 18.96 21.93 71.74
N ALA A 4 19.39 22.77 70.80
CA ALA A 4 18.58 23.23 69.68
C ALA A 4 18.86 22.37 68.44
N LEU A 5 17.83 21.69 67.93
CA LEU A 5 17.83 21.01 66.64
C LEU A 5 17.82 22.04 65.49
N LEU A 6 18.68 21.81 64.49
CA LEU A 6 18.61 22.43 63.18
C LEU A 6 17.58 21.69 62.30
N LEU A 7 16.55 22.40 61.82
CA LEU A 7 15.68 21.94 60.72
C LEU A 7 16.30 22.32 59.36
N PRO A 8 16.16 21.49 58.31
CA PRO A 8 16.49 21.90 56.94
C PRO A 8 15.33 22.67 56.30
N ALA A 9 15.69 23.68 55.50
CA ALA A 9 14.78 24.50 54.73
C ALA A 9 14.11 23.67 53.60
N ALA A 10 12.78 23.70 53.54
CA ALA A 10 12.01 23.15 52.43
C ALA A 10 12.10 24.09 51.22
N LEU A 11 12.60 23.58 50.09
CA LEU A 11 12.43 24.24 48.79
C LEU A 11 10.95 24.12 48.38
N ALA A 12 10.29 25.26 48.18
CA ALA A 12 8.97 25.33 47.58
C ALA A 12 9.07 24.95 46.09
N VAL A 13 8.50 23.80 45.72
CA VAL A 13 8.27 23.43 44.32
C VAL A 13 7.09 24.24 43.82
N GLY A 14 7.38 25.22 42.95
CA GLY A 14 6.36 25.97 42.23
C GLY A 14 5.53 25.02 41.38
N HIS A 15 4.23 24.92 41.70
CA HIS A 15 3.27 24.22 40.86
C HIS A 15 3.11 25.02 39.56
N SER A 16 3.65 24.52 38.46
CA SER A 16 3.33 25.01 37.13
C SER A 16 1.85 24.68 36.87
N SER A 17 1.01 25.71 36.84
CA SER A 17 -0.37 25.60 36.43
C SER A 17 -0.40 25.15 34.97
N ALA A 18 -0.68 23.86 34.74
CA ALA A 18 -0.98 23.37 33.40
C ALA A 18 -2.22 24.14 32.90
N LEU A 19 -2.05 24.98 31.87
CA LEU A 19 -3.19 25.51 31.14
C LEU A 19 -3.93 24.31 30.55
N SER A 20 -5.11 23.99 31.10
CA SER A 20 -6.06 23.10 30.45
C SER A 20 -6.52 23.81 29.18
N ILE A 21 -5.94 23.45 28.04
CA ILE A 21 -6.50 23.80 26.73
C ILE A 21 -7.81 23.02 26.64
N THR A 22 -8.94 23.71 26.83
CA THR A 22 -10.26 23.15 26.55
C THR A 22 -10.35 22.93 25.04
N LEU A 23 -10.16 21.69 24.62
CA LEU A 23 -10.25 21.26 23.24
C LEU A 23 -11.69 21.45 22.78
N THR A 24 -11.91 22.27 21.75
CA THR A 24 -13.26 22.45 21.18
C THR A 24 -13.63 21.16 20.45
N PRO A 25 -14.76 20.51 20.79
CA PRO A 25 -15.19 19.28 20.13
C PRO A 25 -15.39 19.48 18.62
N GLU A 26 -15.00 18.47 17.83
CA GLU A 26 -15.27 18.43 16.39
C GLU A 26 -16.76 18.13 16.09
N PRO A 27 -17.29 18.56 14.93
CA PRO A 27 -18.66 18.25 14.54
C PRO A 27 -18.92 16.74 14.40
N ASN A 28 -20.05 16.27 14.94
CA ASN A 28 -20.52 14.89 14.75
C ASN A 28 -22.06 14.89 14.61
N PRO A 29 -22.64 14.73 13.40
CA PRO A 29 -21.98 14.33 12.16
C PRO A 29 -20.95 15.34 11.62
N PRO A 30 -19.85 14.87 11.03
CA PRO A 30 -18.88 15.73 10.38
C PRO A 30 -19.37 16.17 9.00
N ASP A 31 -18.75 17.21 8.45
CA ASP A 31 -18.86 17.57 7.04
C ASP A 31 -17.66 17.00 6.27
N PHE A 32 -17.91 16.00 5.43
CA PHE A 32 -16.87 15.39 4.58
C PHE A 32 -16.59 16.18 3.29
N GLY A 33 -17.35 17.25 3.02
CA GLY A 33 -17.21 18.03 1.79
C GLY A 33 -17.88 17.38 0.57
N PRO A 34 -17.79 18.04 -0.60
CA PRO A 34 -18.64 17.76 -1.76
C PRO A 34 -18.29 16.47 -2.53
N ASN A 35 -17.11 15.90 -2.27
CA ASN A 35 -16.59 14.71 -2.96
C ASN A 35 -16.98 13.40 -2.25
N VAL A 36 -17.81 13.48 -1.21
CA VAL A 36 -18.33 12.34 -0.48
C VAL A 36 -19.83 12.19 -0.71
N PHE A 37 -20.24 10.98 -1.10
CA PHE A 37 -21.64 10.62 -1.31
C PHE A 37 -22.09 9.69 -0.21
N ILE A 38 -22.96 10.17 0.67
CA ILE A 38 -23.55 9.34 1.73
C ILE A 38 -24.89 8.81 1.23
N LEU A 39 -24.98 7.49 1.05
CA LEU A 39 -26.19 6.82 0.58
C LEU A 39 -26.88 6.11 1.74
N ASN A 40 -28.19 6.31 1.86
CA ASN A 40 -29.04 5.61 2.83
C ASN A 40 -29.69 4.39 2.18
N PRO A 41 -29.98 3.32 2.95
CA PRO A 41 -30.83 2.24 2.47
C PRO A 41 -32.14 2.77 1.90
N GLY A 42 -32.58 2.25 0.76
CA GLY A 42 -33.81 2.68 0.10
C GLY A 42 -33.73 4.04 -0.61
N THR A 43 -32.53 4.62 -0.79
CA THR A 43 -32.37 5.76 -1.72
C THR A 43 -32.86 5.36 -3.10
N GLU A 44 -33.73 6.18 -3.71
CA GLU A 44 -34.33 5.88 -5.01
C GLU A 44 -33.23 5.72 -6.08
N PRO A 45 -33.26 4.64 -6.89
CA PRO A 45 -32.24 4.37 -7.91
C PRO A 45 -31.99 5.58 -8.80
N THR A 46 -33.03 6.31 -9.19
CA THR A 46 -32.90 7.46 -10.10
C THR A 46 -32.06 8.63 -9.58
N ASP A 47 -31.96 8.83 -8.26
CA ASP A 47 -31.16 9.91 -7.70
C ASP A 47 -29.70 9.49 -7.52
N VAL A 48 -29.47 8.22 -7.15
CA VAL A 48 -28.15 7.60 -7.15
C VAL A 48 -27.58 7.58 -8.57
N ASP A 49 -28.39 7.14 -9.53
CA ASP A 49 -28.03 7.02 -10.94
C ASP A 49 -27.66 8.38 -11.52
N LYS A 50 -28.43 9.46 -11.28
CA LYS A 50 -28.05 10.81 -11.76
C LYS A 50 -26.71 11.28 -11.21
N ARG A 51 -26.41 10.98 -9.94
CA ARG A 51 -25.14 11.42 -9.33
C ARG A 51 -23.97 10.57 -9.82
N LEU A 52 -24.16 9.26 -9.96
CA LEU A 52 -23.19 8.36 -10.59
C LEU A 52 -22.99 8.69 -12.07
N GLU A 53 -24.05 9.04 -12.78
CA GLU A 53 -24.03 9.49 -14.18
C GLU A 53 -23.15 10.73 -14.31
N GLN A 54 -23.33 11.76 -13.47
CA GLN A 54 -22.45 12.94 -13.45
C GLN A 54 -20.97 12.57 -13.25
N ILE A 55 -20.70 11.64 -12.34
CA ILE A 55 -19.33 11.16 -12.09
C ILE A 55 -18.81 10.40 -13.30
N TYR A 56 -19.65 9.57 -13.93
CA TYR A 56 -19.25 8.75 -15.07
C TYR A 56 -19.03 9.56 -16.33
N GLU A 57 -19.91 10.53 -16.61
CA GLU A 57 -19.77 11.48 -17.71
C GLU A 57 -18.45 12.27 -17.60
N THR A 58 -18.03 12.58 -16.38
CA THR A 58 -16.85 13.42 -16.16
C THR A 58 -15.56 12.61 -15.97
N ASN A 59 -15.63 11.44 -15.31
CA ASN A 59 -14.46 10.77 -14.72
C ASN A 59 -14.39 9.24 -14.95
N ARG A 60 -15.37 8.62 -15.62
CA ARG A 60 -15.33 7.20 -16.01
C ARG A 60 -14.87 7.03 -17.46
N ASP A 61 -13.98 7.90 -17.92
CA ASP A 61 -13.19 7.55 -19.10
C ASP A 61 -11.96 6.75 -18.65
N TRP A 62 -11.57 5.74 -19.43
CA TRP A 62 -10.35 4.96 -19.20
C TRP A 62 -9.11 5.67 -19.76
N SER A 63 -9.21 6.98 -19.99
CA SER A 63 -8.15 7.77 -20.61
C SER A 63 -7.11 8.20 -19.58
N PHE A 64 -5.97 8.67 -20.09
CA PHE A 64 -4.95 9.29 -19.27
C PHE A 64 -5.46 10.56 -18.53
N TYR A 65 -6.52 11.21 -19.01
CA TYR A 65 -7.12 12.37 -18.33
C TYR A 65 -7.81 11.98 -17.02
N SER A 66 -8.59 10.90 -17.00
CA SER A 66 -9.15 10.38 -15.73
C SER A 66 -8.09 9.70 -14.89
N GLN A 67 -7.18 8.93 -15.51
CA GLN A 67 -6.11 8.27 -14.77
C GLN A 67 -5.24 9.29 -14.02
N PHE A 68 -4.93 10.45 -14.60
CA PHE A 68 -4.10 11.47 -13.96
C PHE A 68 -4.86 12.73 -13.55
N GLY A 69 -6.19 12.62 -13.45
CA GLY A 69 -7.06 13.70 -13.02
C GLY A 69 -6.94 14.01 -11.52
N GLU A 70 -7.49 15.15 -11.15
CA GLU A 70 -7.57 15.61 -9.76
C GLU A 70 -8.81 15.09 -9.03
N HIS A 71 -9.75 14.44 -9.75
CA HIS A 71 -10.99 13.96 -9.15
C HIS A 71 -10.68 12.87 -8.10
N ARG A 72 -11.37 12.95 -6.97
CA ARG A 72 -11.29 12.00 -5.85
C ARG A 72 -12.71 11.79 -5.35
N THR A 73 -13.12 10.56 -5.06
CA THR A 73 -14.50 10.29 -4.64
C THR A 73 -14.57 9.15 -3.64
N ALA A 74 -15.42 9.32 -2.62
CA ALA A 74 -15.84 8.25 -1.73
C ALA A 74 -17.37 8.16 -1.69
N VAL A 75 -17.90 6.95 -1.91
CA VAL A 75 -19.29 6.60 -1.64
C VAL A 75 -19.34 5.91 -0.30
N LEU A 76 -19.98 6.55 0.68
CA LEU A 76 -20.20 5.99 2.01
C LEU A 76 -21.62 5.42 2.10
N LEU A 77 -21.72 4.13 2.36
CA LEU A 77 -22.99 3.42 2.45
C LEU A 77 -23.38 3.29 3.91
N MET A 78 -24.50 3.90 4.30
CA MET A 78 -25.04 3.76 5.65
C MET A 78 -25.43 2.30 5.94
N PRO A 79 -25.40 1.84 7.21
CA PRO A 79 -25.78 0.47 7.54
C PRO A 79 -27.17 0.09 7.02
N GLY A 80 -27.31 -1.10 6.45
CA GLY A 80 -28.51 -1.61 5.79
C GLY A 80 -28.25 -2.11 4.37
N SER A 81 -29.33 -2.35 3.63
CA SER A 81 -29.28 -2.93 2.28
C SER A 81 -29.41 -1.88 1.18
N HIS A 82 -28.58 -1.99 0.16
CA HIS A 82 -28.52 -1.08 -0.98
C HIS A 82 -28.57 -1.88 -2.29
N ASN A 83 -29.41 -1.46 -3.24
CA ASN A 83 -29.43 -1.99 -4.60
C ASN A 83 -28.64 -1.03 -5.48
N LEU A 84 -27.42 -1.39 -5.88
CA LEU A 84 -26.49 -0.49 -6.54
C LEU A 84 -25.79 -1.18 -7.70
N ASP A 85 -25.63 -0.46 -8.80
CA ASP A 85 -24.79 -0.87 -9.93
C ASP A 85 -23.66 0.14 -10.11
N ILE A 86 -22.46 -0.19 -9.64
CA ILE A 86 -21.30 0.71 -9.70
C ILE A 86 -20.13 0.00 -10.37
N ASN A 87 -19.65 0.59 -11.47
CA ASN A 87 -18.37 0.23 -12.07
C ASN A 87 -17.34 1.29 -11.66
N LEU A 88 -16.39 0.92 -10.81
CA LEU A 88 -15.55 1.88 -10.09
C LEU A 88 -14.48 2.52 -11.01
N PRO A 89 -14.53 3.85 -11.23
CA PRO A 89 -13.50 4.57 -12.00
C PRO A 89 -12.20 4.75 -11.20
N TYR A 90 -11.23 5.47 -11.76
CA TYR A 90 -10.03 5.89 -11.02
C TYR A 90 -10.40 6.74 -9.79
N TYR A 91 -9.58 6.66 -8.76
CA TYR A 91 -9.66 7.39 -7.49
C TYR A 91 -11.01 7.32 -6.79
N PHE A 92 -11.59 6.12 -6.77
CA PHE A 92 -12.94 5.90 -6.28
C PHE A 92 -12.98 4.84 -5.19
N SER A 93 -13.62 5.16 -4.06
CA SER A 93 -13.82 4.22 -2.95
C SER A 93 -15.29 4.00 -2.68
N VAL A 94 -15.70 2.76 -2.44
CA VAL A 94 -17.01 2.41 -1.87
C VAL A 94 -16.79 1.83 -0.47
N ILE A 95 -17.36 2.47 0.56
CA ILE A 95 -17.07 2.16 1.96
C ILE A 95 -18.39 1.96 2.70
N GLY A 96 -18.57 0.80 3.33
CA GLY A 96 -19.68 0.58 4.26
C GLY A 96 -19.41 1.24 5.61
N LEU A 97 -20.43 1.91 6.16
CA LEU A 97 -20.41 2.55 7.47
C LEU A 97 -20.96 1.64 8.59
N GLY A 98 -21.03 0.34 8.32
CA GLY A 98 -21.38 -0.69 9.30
C GLY A 98 -20.29 -0.88 10.35
N ARG A 99 -20.66 -1.35 11.54
CA ARG A 99 -19.69 -1.73 12.57
C ARG A 99 -18.80 -2.91 12.12
N ASN A 100 -19.32 -3.73 11.23
CA ASN A 100 -18.63 -4.81 10.53
C ASN A 100 -19.18 -4.92 9.10
N PRO A 101 -18.55 -5.72 8.21
CA PRO A 101 -18.94 -5.79 6.80
C PRO A 101 -20.37 -6.30 6.59
N GLY A 102 -20.89 -7.15 7.48
CA GLY A 102 -22.25 -7.69 7.37
C GLY A 102 -23.35 -6.67 7.63
N ALA A 103 -23.04 -5.53 8.28
CA ALA A 103 -24.00 -4.49 8.58
C ALA A 103 -24.33 -3.58 7.38
N THR A 104 -23.53 -3.62 6.31
CA THR A 104 -23.80 -2.91 5.05
C THR A 104 -23.84 -3.91 3.92
N VAL A 105 -25.00 -4.09 3.28
CA VAL A 105 -25.19 -5.10 2.24
C VAL A 105 -25.44 -4.39 0.91
N VAL A 106 -24.68 -4.76 -0.11
CA VAL A 106 -24.91 -4.34 -1.49
C VAL A 106 -25.42 -5.53 -2.29
N MET A 107 -26.54 -5.33 -2.96
CA MET A 107 -27.16 -6.25 -3.91
C MET A 107 -27.14 -5.61 -5.31
N PRO A 108 -27.21 -6.41 -6.38
CA PRO A 108 -27.31 -5.89 -7.74
C PRO A 108 -28.51 -4.94 -7.87
N GLY A 109 -28.30 -3.83 -8.58
CA GLY A 109 -29.34 -2.86 -8.86
C GLY A 109 -30.22 -3.28 -10.04
N VAL A 110 -30.84 -2.29 -10.68
CA VAL A 110 -31.76 -2.49 -11.81
C VAL A 110 -31.07 -3.11 -13.04
N TRP A 111 -29.75 -2.92 -13.17
CA TRP A 111 -28.94 -3.50 -14.24
C TRP A 111 -28.38 -4.88 -13.91
N ASN A 112 -28.63 -5.37 -12.68
CA ASN A 112 -28.18 -6.66 -12.18
C ASN A 112 -26.65 -6.84 -12.28
N VAL A 113 -25.90 -5.80 -11.93
CA VAL A 113 -24.43 -5.76 -12.01
C VAL A 113 -23.78 -5.76 -10.63
N GLY A 114 -24.31 -5.00 -9.67
CA GLY A 114 -23.68 -4.84 -8.37
C GLY A 114 -22.45 -3.92 -8.41
N LEU A 115 -21.53 -4.13 -7.46
CA LEU A 115 -20.23 -3.47 -7.48
C LEU A 115 -19.25 -4.26 -8.34
N ARG A 116 -18.55 -3.60 -9.26
CA ARG A 116 -17.53 -4.25 -10.07
C ARG A 116 -16.44 -3.30 -10.56
N VAL A 117 -15.42 -3.90 -11.12
CA VAL A 117 -14.50 -3.30 -12.09
C VAL A 117 -14.43 -4.27 -13.27
N ASP A 118 -14.97 -3.86 -14.41
CA ASP A 118 -15.00 -4.67 -15.64
C ASP A 118 -13.87 -4.31 -16.61
N GLU A 119 -13.85 -4.97 -17.77
CA GLU A 119 -12.85 -4.74 -18.82
C GLU A 119 -12.83 -3.28 -19.27
N GLN A 120 -11.62 -2.73 -19.33
CA GLN A 120 -11.38 -1.47 -20.02
C GLN A 120 -11.57 -1.68 -21.52
N GLN A 121 -12.18 -0.72 -22.22
CA GLN A 121 -12.37 -0.75 -23.69
C GLN A 121 -11.04 -0.88 -24.49
N ASN A 122 -9.88 -0.78 -23.82
CA ASN A 122 -8.53 -0.83 -24.38
C ASN A 122 -7.78 -2.17 -24.15
N TRP A 123 -8.47 -3.24 -23.72
CA TRP A 123 -8.00 -4.64 -23.71
C TRP A 123 -6.83 -4.98 -22.74
N MET A 124 -6.45 -4.11 -21.81
CA MET A 124 -5.43 -4.46 -20.80
C MET A 124 -5.75 -3.81 -19.45
N ALA A 125 -5.87 -4.63 -18.39
CA ALA A 125 -6.12 -4.17 -17.02
C ALA A 125 -4.85 -3.74 -16.27
N CYS A 126 -3.67 -3.77 -16.92
CA CYS A 126 -2.39 -3.36 -16.34
C CYS A 126 -2.39 -1.96 -15.73
N ASN A 127 -3.30 -1.08 -16.17
CA ASN A 127 -3.43 0.30 -15.67
C ASN A 127 -4.68 0.55 -14.82
N THR A 128 -5.42 -0.49 -14.41
CA THR A 128 -6.65 -0.34 -13.60
C THR A 128 -6.32 -0.08 -12.12
N PHE A 129 -5.82 1.12 -11.81
CA PHE A 129 -5.28 1.50 -10.50
C PHE A 129 -6.23 2.28 -9.59
N TRP A 130 -5.92 2.44 -8.31
CA TRP A 130 -6.52 3.48 -7.46
C TRP A 130 -8.04 3.41 -7.32
N ARG A 131 -8.57 2.27 -6.89
CA ARG A 131 -10.00 2.11 -6.51
C ARG A 131 -10.15 1.11 -5.38
N SER A 132 -11.12 1.28 -4.49
CA SER A 132 -11.25 0.39 -3.34
C SER A 132 -12.69 0.08 -2.96
N ILE A 133 -12.89 -1.10 -2.37
CA ILE A 133 -14.13 -1.48 -1.69
C ILE A 133 -13.76 -1.92 -0.27
N GLU A 134 -14.45 -1.35 0.71
CA GLU A 134 -14.18 -1.61 2.12
C GLU A 134 -15.44 -1.77 2.99
N ASN A 135 -15.35 -2.69 3.96
CA ASN A 135 -16.29 -2.84 5.09
C ASN A 135 -17.76 -3.02 4.68
N LEU A 136 -18.01 -3.91 3.71
CA LEU A 136 -19.36 -4.23 3.26
C LEU A 136 -19.48 -5.68 2.79
N ARG A 137 -20.71 -6.16 2.71
CA ARG A 137 -21.09 -7.43 2.10
C ARG A 137 -21.60 -7.21 0.69
N MET A 138 -21.06 -7.94 -0.27
CA MET A 138 -21.55 -8.04 -1.64
C MET A 138 -22.38 -9.31 -1.77
N ALA A 139 -23.70 -9.16 -1.70
CA ALA A 139 -24.69 -10.23 -1.79
C ALA A 139 -25.04 -10.49 -3.26
N MET A 140 -24.11 -11.08 -3.99
CA MET A 140 -24.23 -11.36 -5.43
C MET A 140 -23.43 -12.60 -5.84
N ASP A 141 -23.85 -13.26 -6.91
CA ASP A 141 -23.31 -14.55 -7.36
C ASP A 141 -21.88 -14.46 -7.91
N ASN A 142 -21.52 -13.34 -8.54
CA ASN A 142 -20.20 -13.10 -9.11
C ASN A 142 -19.79 -11.64 -8.92
N VAL A 143 -18.50 -11.44 -8.65
CA VAL A 143 -17.86 -10.12 -8.53
C VAL A 143 -16.71 -10.06 -9.50
N ASP A 144 -16.78 -9.14 -10.45
CA ASP A 144 -15.66 -8.84 -11.34
C ASP A 144 -14.83 -7.70 -10.72
N TRP A 145 -13.54 -7.96 -10.49
CA TRP A 145 -12.59 -7.03 -9.89
C TRP A 145 -11.30 -6.99 -10.71
N PHE A 146 -11.41 -6.52 -11.95
CA PHE A 146 -10.32 -6.57 -12.94
C PHE A 146 -9.33 -5.43 -12.74
N VAL A 147 -8.47 -5.57 -11.72
CA VAL A 147 -7.60 -4.48 -11.23
C VAL A 147 -6.11 -4.78 -11.35
N SER A 148 -5.32 -3.71 -11.23
CA SER A 148 -3.87 -3.74 -10.99
C SER A 148 -3.53 -3.19 -9.59
N GLN A 149 -2.32 -2.69 -9.37
CA GLN A 149 -1.84 -2.15 -8.10
C GLN A 149 -2.70 -1.01 -7.55
N GLY A 150 -2.64 -0.82 -6.22
CA GLY A 150 -3.33 0.25 -5.52
C GLY A 150 -4.85 0.11 -5.49
N ALA A 151 -5.38 -1.12 -5.59
CA ALA A 151 -6.82 -1.39 -5.66
C ALA A 151 -7.33 -2.44 -4.64
N PRO A 152 -7.31 -2.14 -3.33
CA PRO A 152 -7.64 -3.14 -2.30
C PRO A 152 -9.13 -3.48 -2.21
N LEU A 153 -9.40 -4.77 -1.96
CA LEU A 153 -10.62 -5.25 -1.34
C LEU A 153 -10.34 -5.55 0.14
N ARG A 154 -10.97 -4.81 1.05
CA ARG A 154 -10.66 -4.92 2.48
C ARG A 154 -11.90 -5.09 3.35
N SER A 155 -11.86 -6.02 4.30
CA SER A 155 -12.99 -6.26 5.19
C SER A 155 -14.28 -6.46 4.40
N VAL A 156 -14.27 -7.32 3.37
CA VAL A 156 -15.47 -7.61 2.58
C VAL A 156 -15.99 -9.01 2.84
N ILE A 157 -17.30 -9.17 2.71
CA ILE A 157 -17.94 -10.48 2.59
C ILE A 157 -18.46 -10.61 1.16
N ILE A 158 -18.01 -11.61 0.42
CA ILE A 158 -18.51 -11.91 -0.93
C ILE A 158 -19.28 -13.21 -0.87
N ASP A 159 -20.58 -13.16 -1.19
CA ASP A 159 -21.45 -14.34 -1.15
C ASP A 159 -21.16 -15.32 -2.29
N GLY A 160 -20.69 -14.81 -3.43
CA GLY A 160 -20.43 -15.58 -4.65
C GLY A 160 -18.95 -15.68 -5.02
N ASN A 161 -18.69 -15.91 -6.31
CA ASN A 161 -17.35 -16.01 -6.87
C ASN A 161 -16.71 -14.63 -7.02
N LEU A 162 -15.37 -14.59 -7.03
CA LEU A 162 -14.58 -13.40 -7.27
C LEU A 162 -13.65 -13.65 -8.46
N THR A 163 -13.77 -12.85 -9.52
CA THR A 163 -12.90 -12.90 -10.70
C THR A 163 -11.99 -11.69 -10.71
N LEU A 164 -10.68 -11.93 -10.76
CA LEU A 164 -9.65 -10.89 -10.59
C LEU A 164 -9.10 -10.36 -11.92
N SER A 165 -9.41 -10.97 -13.04
CA SER A 165 -9.02 -10.49 -14.37
C SER A 165 -10.09 -10.78 -15.42
N GLY A 166 -10.09 -10.00 -16.49
CA GLY A 166 -10.83 -10.34 -17.70
C GLY A 166 -10.28 -11.61 -18.38
N PRO A 167 -11.03 -12.19 -19.34
CA PRO A 167 -10.53 -13.24 -20.22
C PRO A 167 -9.23 -12.86 -20.97
N ALA A 168 -8.40 -13.86 -21.25
CA ALA A 168 -7.20 -13.70 -22.09
C ALA A 168 -7.58 -13.17 -23.49
N PRO A 169 -6.73 -12.36 -24.16
CA PRO A 169 -5.29 -12.17 -23.93
C PRO A 169 -4.91 -11.07 -22.93
N ASP A 170 -5.88 -10.45 -22.26
CA ASP A 170 -5.69 -9.25 -21.43
C ASP A 170 -4.77 -9.51 -20.24
N TRP A 171 -3.79 -8.63 -19.98
CA TRP A 171 -2.90 -8.75 -18.82
C TRP A 171 -3.41 -7.92 -17.64
N SER A 172 -3.20 -8.44 -16.42
CA SER A 172 -3.52 -7.76 -15.16
C SER A 172 -2.37 -7.90 -14.16
N SER A 173 -2.13 -6.91 -13.31
CA SER A 173 -0.96 -6.87 -12.40
C SER A 173 -1.35 -6.40 -10.99
N GLY A 174 -2.41 -7.00 -10.44
CA GLY A 174 -2.89 -6.76 -9.08
C GLY A 174 -2.00 -7.41 -8.03
N GLY A 175 -2.39 -7.43 -6.77
CA GLY A 175 -3.58 -6.84 -6.17
C GLY A 175 -3.64 -7.21 -4.70
N CYS A 176 -4.64 -6.73 -3.97
CA CYS A 176 -4.75 -6.97 -2.53
C CYS A 176 -6.17 -7.38 -2.13
N ILE A 177 -6.29 -8.49 -1.41
CA ILE A 177 -7.47 -8.86 -0.61
C ILE A 177 -7.04 -9.01 0.84
N ALA A 178 -7.65 -8.27 1.76
CA ALA A 178 -7.29 -8.34 3.16
C ALA A 178 -8.52 -8.43 4.07
N ASN A 179 -8.38 -9.15 5.19
CA ASN A 179 -9.37 -9.19 6.26
C ASN A 179 -10.77 -9.62 5.81
N SER A 180 -10.89 -10.53 4.84
CA SER A 180 -12.15 -10.75 4.11
C SER A 180 -12.70 -12.17 4.24
N LYS A 181 -13.92 -12.37 3.76
CA LYS A 181 -14.53 -13.70 3.59
C LYS A 181 -15.09 -13.84 2.19
N ILE A 182 -14.58 -14.78 1.41
CA ILE A 182 -15.01 -15.05 0.04
C ILE A 182 -15.68 -16.42 0.00
N GLN A 183 -17.00 -16.47 -0.10
CA GLN A 183 -17.77 -17.73 -0.01
C GLN A 183 -17.73 -18.56 -1.29
N GLY A 184 -17.45 -17.95 -2.45
CA GLY A 184 -17.22 -18.66 -3.71
C GLY A 184 -15.73 -18.88 -4.01
N ASN A 185 -15.45 -19.24 -5.26
CA ASN A 185 -14.08 -19.42 -5.74
C ASN A 185 -13.45 -18.08 -6.15
N ILE A 186 -12.13 -17.97 -5.97
CA ILE A 186 -11.33 -16.85 -6.48
C ILE A 186 -10.67 -17.27 -7.79
N SER A 187 -11.00 -16.60 -8.89
CA SER A 187 -10.40 -16.77 -10.21
C SER A 187 -9.36 -15.70 -10.47
N MET A 188 -8.10 -16.12 -10.58
CA MET A 188 -6.97 -15.23 -10.86
C MET A 188 -6.89 -14.83 -12.33
N GLY A 189 -7.39 -15.69 -13.24
CA GLY A 189 -7.25 -15.54 -14.68
C GLY A 189 -5.82 -15.20 -15.12
N THR A 190 -5.63 -14.01 -15.69
CA THR A 190 -4.37 -13.50 -16.27
C THR A 190 -3.56 -12.62 -15.32
N GLN A 191 -3.91 -12.58 -14.03
CA GLN A 191 -3.12 -11.88 -13.03
C GLN A 191 -1.66 -12.33 -13.06
N GLN A 192 -0.75 -11.38 -12.90
CA GLN A 192 0.68 -11.67 -12.81
C GLN A 192 1.05 -12.14 -11.40
N GLN A 193 0.51 -11.48 -10.38
CA GLN A 193 0.75 -11.76 -8.97
C GLN A 193 -0.50 -11.39 -8.15
N TRP A 194 -0.58 -11.84 -6.90
CA TRP A 194 -1.64 -11.40 -5.99
C TRP A 194 -1.28 -11.57 -4.51
N TYR A 195 -1.67 -10.59 -3.69
CA TYR A 195 -1.51 -10.62 -2.24
C TYR A 195 -2.86 -10.80 -1.54
N THR A 196 -2.95 -11.81 -0.68
CA THR A 196 -4.11 -12.06 0.18
C THR A 196 -3.67 -12.20 1.64
N ARG A 197 -4.41 -11.61 2.59
CA ARG A 197 -4.12 -11.73 4.02
C ARG A 197 -5.38 -11.90 4.85
N SER A 198 -5.28 -12.68 5.93
CA SER A 198 -6.32 -12.81 6.97
C SER A 198 -7.71 -13.04 6.37
N THR A 199 -7.78 -13.91 5.36
CA THR A 199 -9.00 -14.13 4.57
C THR A 199 -9.50 -15.55 4.75
N ALA A 200 -10.81 -15.68 4.97
CA ALA A 200 -11.52 -16.96 4.96
C ALA A 200 -11.99 -17.23 3.52
N MET A 201 -11.46 -18.27 2.88
CA MET A 201 -11.74 -18.57 1.48
C MET A 201 -11.71 -20.09 1.21
N TYR A 202 -11.91 -20.47 -0.04
CA TYR A 202 -11.43 -21.75 -0.56
C TYR A 202 -9.98 -21.60 -1.03
N PRO A 203 -9.18 -22.68 -1.03
CA PRO A 203 -7.87 -22.66 -1.67
C PRO A 203 -8.03 -22.20 -3.11
N TYR A 204 -7.02 -21.51 -3.63
CA TYR A 204 -7.02 -21.14 -5.04
C TYR A 204 -7.19 -22.40 -5.91
N PRO A 205 -8.24 -22.46 -6.75
CA PRO A 205 -8.61 -23.72 -7.41
C PRO A 205 -7.81 -24.00 -8.69
N TRP A 206 -6.88 -23.11 -9.07
CA TRP A 206 -6.02 -23.24 -10.24
C TRP A 206 -4.56 -23.00 -9.88
N SER A 207 -3.66 -23.57 -10.70
CA SER A 207 -2.22 -23.30 -10.59
C SER A 207 -1.93 -21.81 -10.78
N ALA A 208 -1.16 -21.23 -9.89
CA ALA A 208 -0.56 -19.91 -10.11
C ALA A 208 0.26 -19.90 -11.41
N GLY A 209 0.15 -18.84 -12.21
CA GLY A 209 1.03 -18.61 -13.35
C GLY A 209 2.48 -18.30 -12.91
N ALA A 210 3.30 -17.79 -13.82
CA ALA A 210 4.74 -17.54 -13.59
C ALA A 210 5.08 -16.36 -12.62
N GLY A 211 4.12 -15.83 -11.84
CA GLY A 211 4.38 -14.78 -10.85
C GLY A 211 4.01 -15.20 -9.43
N SER A 212 3.91 -14.25 -8.49
CA SER A 212 3.84 -14.55 -7.06
C SER A 212 2.44 -14.35 -6.46
N TYR A 213 1.91 -15.38 -5.83
CA TYR A 213 0.60 -15.40 -5.20
C TYR A 213 0.81 -15.76 -3.73
N VAL A 214 0.45 -14.87 -2.82
CA VAL A 214 0.75 -15.07 -1.40
C VAL A 214 -0.53 -14.98 -0.59
N CYS A 215 -0.73 -15.93 0.31
CA CYS A 215 -1.76 -15.87 1.34
C CYS A 215 -1.11 -15.87 2.72
N VAL A 216 -1.25 -14.80 3.48
CA VAL A 216 -0.67 -14.66 4.84
C VAL A 216 -1.78 -14.77 5.88
N GLY A 217 -1.68 -15.75 6.80
CA GLY A 217 -2.69 -15.92 7.86
C GLY A 217 -4.09 -16.25 7.36
N CYS A 218 -4.20 -16.83 6.17
CA CYS A 218 -5.48 -17.23 5.58
C CYS A 218 -5.99 -18.54 6.16
N GLN A 219 -7.31 -18.71 6.15
CA GLN A 219 -7.98 -19.90 6.68
C GLN A 219 -9.06 -20.41 5.73
N THR A 220 -9.48 -21.65 5.94
CA THR A 220 -10.66 -22.22 5.29
C THR A 220 -11.94 -21.47 5.70
N ILE A 221 -13.02 -21.64 4.94
CA ILE A 221 -14.35 -21.08 5.26
C ILE A 221 -14.85 -21.46 6.66
N ASP A 222 -14.52 -22.66 7.13
CA ASP A 222 -14.86 -23.18 8.45
C ASP A 222 -13.84 -22.82 9.55
N GLY A 223 -12.82 -22.02 9.23
CA GLY A 223 -11.93 -21.39 10.21
C GLY A 223 -10.66 -22.18 10.56
N GLN A 224 -10.24 -23.13 9.73
CA GLN A 224 -8.99 -23.86 9.92
C GLN A 224 -7.81 -23.14 9.26
N PRO A 225 -6.69 -22.92 9.98
CA PRO A 225 -5.46 -22.36 9.41
C PRO A 225 -4.93 -23.17 8.22
N TYR A 226 -4.66 -22.52 7.10
CA TYR A 226 -4.19 -23.24 5.91
C TYR A 226 -2.83 -23.90 6.05
N ALA A 227 -1.90 -23.27 6.78
CA ALA A 227 -0.58 -23.87 7.01
C ALA A 227 -0.65 -25.22 7.74
N ASN A 228 -1.74 -25.49 8.45
CA ASN A 228 -1.93 -26.71 9.23
C ASN A 228 -2.85 -27.75 8.57
N SER A 229 -3.60 -27.36 7.53
CA SER A 229 -4.67 -28.19 6.95
C SER A 229 -4.35 -28.76 5.57
N TYR A 230 -3.25 -28.37 4.94
CA TYR A 230 -2.94 -28.75 3.55
C TYR A 230 -1.57 -29.44 3.44
N ASN A 231 -1.54 -30.64 2.87
CA ASN A 231 -0.30 -31.41 2.71
C ASN A 231 0.36 -31.07 1.38
N TRP A 232 1.23 -30.07 1.42
CA TRP A 232 1.86 -29.48 0.24
C TRP A 232 2.67 -30.48 -0.61
N ASP A 233 3.21 -31.53 0.01
CA ASP A 233 3.94 -32.59 -0.68
C ASP A 233 3.02 -33.57 -1.43
N ALA A 234 1.80 -33.77 -0.93
CA ALA A 234 0.79 -34.63 -1.55
C ALA A 234 0.00 -33.91 -2.66
N ASP A 235 -0.20 -32.61 -2.51
CA ASP A 235 -0.95 -31.78 -3.46
C ASP A 235 -0.05 -31.12 -4.52
N ARG A 236 1.19 -31.59 -4.68
CA ARG A 236 2.16 -31.07 -5.64
C ARG A 236 1.66 -31.03 -7.09
N ALA A 237 0.70 -31.87 -7.44
CA ALA A 237 0.07 -31.85 -8.77
C ALA A 237 -0.70 -30.53 -9.05
N GLN A 238 -1.15 -29.82 -8.00
CA GLN A 238 -1.70 -28.45 -8.11
C GLN A 238 -0.60 -27.38 -8.07
N SER A 239 0.62 -27.74 -7.61
CA SER A 239 1.79 -26.88 -7.46
C SER A 239 2.72 -26.84 -8.68
N SER A 240 2.21 -27.09 -9.89
CA SER A 240 3.07 -27.17 -11.08
C SER A 240 3.89 -25.90 -11.39
N HIS A 241 3.76 -24.80 -10.63
CA HIS A 241 4.55 -23.58 -10.82
C HIS A 241 4.94 -22.85 -9.51
N THR A 242 6.08 -22.18 -9.61
CA THR A 242 6.94 -21.47 -8.63
C THR A 242 6.31 -20.27 -7.90
N GLY A 243 4.99 -20.19 -7.81
CA GLY A 243 4.30 -18.92 -7.53
C GLY A 243 3.44 -18.82 -6.27
N LEU A 244 2.88 -19.92 -5.75
CA LEU A 244 1.87 -19.86 -4.67
C LEU A 244 2.46 -20.14 -3.27
N SER A 245 2.42 -19.15 -2.39
CA SER A 245 2.90 -19.21 -1.00
C SER A 245 1.75 -19.05 0.00
N TYR A 246 1.48 -20.06 0.82
CA TYR A 246 0.74 -19.88 2.07
C TYR A 246 1.75 -19.66 3.20
N ALA A 247 1.58 -18.56 3.93
CA ALA A 247 2.42 -18.15 5.03
C ALA A 247 1.60 -18.04 6.32
N ASP A 248 2.29 -18.20 7.45
CA ASP A 248 1.68 -18.12 8.77
C ASP A 248 1.04 -16.75 9.02
N ALA A 249 0.06 -16.73 9.95
CA ALA A 249 -0.45 -15.48 10.48
C ALA A 249 0.70 -14.63 11.06
N PRO A 250 0.69 -13.31 10.87
CA PRO A 250 1.68 -12.44 11.47
C PRO A 250 1.68 -12.57 12.99
N GLU A 251 2.86 -12.58 13.61
CA GLU A 251 2.98 -12.69 15.07
C GLU A 251 2.36 -11.49 15.79
N VAL A 252 2.45 -10.30 15.19
CA VAL A 252 1.91 -9.04 15.71
C VAL A 252 1.25 -8.30 14.56
N PHE A 253 -0.05 -8.03 14.66
CA PHE A 253 -0.78 -7.29 13.63
C PHE A 253 -2.09 -6.66 14.13
N ALA A 254 -2.50 -5.54 13.55
CA ALA A 254 -3.81 -4.94 13.75
C ALA A 254 -4.43 -4.61 12.39
N GLU A 255 -5.75 -4.71 12.27
CA GLU A 255 -6.45 -4.31 11.06
C GLU A 255 -6.51 -2.78 10.88
N LYS A 256 -6.71 -2.34 9.64
CA LYS A 256 -6.79 -0.92 9.26
C LYS A 256 -7.95 -0.23 10.00
N PRO A 257 -7.74 0.99 10.52
CA PRO A 257 -8.83 1.82 11.04
C PRO A 257 -9.89 2.11 9.97
N PHE A 258 -11.14 2.19 10.40
CA PHE A 258 -12.27 2.48 9.53
C PHE A 258 -13.33 3.30 10.25
N ILE A 259 -14.20 3.95 9.47
CA ILE A 259 -15.30 4.77 9.97
C ILE A 259 -16.59 3.96 10.00
N PHE A 260 -17.41 4.15 11.02
CA PHE A 260 -18.74 3.56 11.09
C PHE A 260 -19.74 4.52 11.74
N VAL A 261 -21.04 4.23 11.56
CA VAL A 261 -22.12 5.01 12.14
C VAL A 261 -22.95 4.13 13.07
N GLU A 262 -23.22 4.66 14.26
CA GLU A 262 -24.09 4.04 15.26
C GLU A 262 -24.91 5.15 15.93
N GLY A 263 -26.23 4.96 16.09
CA GLY A 263 -27.09 5.97 16.71
C GLY A 263 -27.10 7.34 16.01
N GLY A 264 -26.83 7.39 14.70
CA GLY A 264 -26.73 8.65 13.94
C GLY A 264 -25.45 9.46 14.19
N LYS A 265 -24.47 8.87 14.88
CA LYS A 265 -23.15 9.47 15.16
C LYS A 265 -22.04 8.69 14.47
N TYR A 266 -21.04 9.41 14.00
CA TYR A 266 -19.85 8.85 13.37
C TYR A 266 -18.82 8.48 14.43
N HIS A 267 -18.15 7.37 14.17
CA HIS A 267 -17.13 6.79 15.02
C HIS A 267 -15.96 6.28 14.19
N LEU A 268 -14.75 6.45 14.72
CA LEU A 268 -13.54 5.82 14.21
C LEU A 268 -13.28 4.54 15.00
N ARG A 269 -13.24 3.40 14.32
CA ARG A 269 -12.78 2.12 14.89
C ARG A 269 -11.27 2.03 14.72
N ILE A 270 -10.57 1.72 15.81
CA ILE A 270 -9.13 1.44 15.81
C ILE A 270 -8.96 -0.02 16.26
N PRO A 271 -8.82 -0.99 15.32
CA PRO A 271 -8.70 -2.42 15.63
C PRO A 271 -7.55 -2.74 16.58
N ASP A 272 -7.71 -3.73 17.45
CA ASP A 272 -6.67 -4.05 18.45
C ASP A 272 -5.47 -4.75 17.80
N VAL A 273 -4.29 -4.64 18.44
CA VAL A 273 -3.15 -5.48 18.08
C VAL A 273 -3.46 -6.90 18.55
N THR A 274 -3.36 -7.83 17.61
CA THR A 274 -3.58 -9.26 17.82
C THR A 274 -2.29 -10.01 17.55
N ASN A 275 -2.18 -11.21 18.13
CA ASN A 275 -1.03 -12.07 17.93
C ASN A 275 -1.42 -13.35 17.19
N SER A 276 -0.70 -13.65 16.11
CA SER A 276 -0.82 -14.89 15.32
C SER A 276 -2.27 -15.23 14.93
N ARG A 277 -3.06 -14.21 14.57
CA ARG A 277 -4.46 -14.36 14.24
C ARG A 277 -4.67 -14.82 12.80
N TRP A 278 -5.44 -15.89 12.64
CA TRP A 278 -5.86 -16.44 11.35
C TRP A 278 -7.25 -15.95 10.95
N GLY A 279 -7.41 -15.70 9.65
CA GLY A 279 -8.67 -15.22 9.09
C GLY A 279 -9.08 -13.81 9.53
N PRO A 280 -10.30 -13.40 9.17
CA PRO A 280 -10.74 -12.04 9.38
C PRO A 280 -11.00 -11.69 10.86
N ASP A 281 -10.85 -10.41 11.17
CA ASP A 281 -11.26 -9.76 12.40
C ASP A 281 -12.04 -8.48 12.10
N TRP A 282 -13.30 -8.44 12.54
CA TRP A 282 -14.17 -7.28 12.35
C TRP A 282 -14.69 -6.69 13.66
N GLU A 283 -14.40 -7.34 14.78
CA GLU A 283 -15.06 -7.04 16.07
C GLU A 283 -14.11 -6.40 17.10
N SER A 284 -12.79 -6.62 16.97
CA SER A 284 -11.80 -6.04 17.88
C SER A 284 -11.60 -4.54 17.66
N GLY A 285 -11.06 -3.86 18.68
CA GLY A 285 -10.67 -2.47 18.59
C GLY A 285 -11.44 -1.52 19.49
N SER A 286 -10.78 -0.40 19.78
CA SER A 286 -11.39 0.74 20.48
C SER A 286 -12.24 1.60 19.55
N THR A 287 -13.18 2.35 20.14
CA THR A 287 -14.06 3.27 19.42
C THR A 287 -13.74 4.71 19.84
N VAL A 288 -13.59 5.60 18.86
CA VAL A 288 -13.40 7.03 19.08
C VAL A 288 -14.58 7.79 18.45
N SER A 289 -15.26 8.61 19.26
CA SER A 289 -16.28 9.54 18.74
C SER A 289 -15.64 10.56 17.81
N PHE A 290 -16.37 10.95 16.76
CA PHE A 290 -15.90 11.95 15.81
C PHE A 290 -15.74 13.36 16.41
N ASP A 291 -16.21 13.61 17.63
CA ASP A 291 -15.85 14.82 18.38
C ASP A 291 -14.33 14.93 18.69
N ARG A 292 -13.58 13.83 18.54
CA ARG A 292 -12.12 13.75 18.62
C ARG A 292 -11.48 13.38 17.27
N VAL A 293 -12.17 13.64 16.17
CA VAL A 293 -11.69 13.38 14.81
C VAL A 293 -11.88 14.63 13.95
N TYR A 294 -10.79 15.24 13.52
CA TYR A 294 -10.82 16.36 12.60
C TYR A 294 -10.97 15.84 11.17
N VAL A 295 -12.05 16.25 10.49
CA VAL A 295 -12.23 15.96 9.06
C VAL A 295 -11.59 17.09 8.25
N ALA A 296 -10.38 16.84 7.75
CA ALA A 296 -9.67 17.75 6.87
C ALA A 296 -10.29 17.69 5.47
N ARG A 297 -10.59 18.86 4.89
CA ARG A 297 -11.06 19.01 3.51
C ARG A 297 -10.02 19.76 2.69
N SER A 298 -9.77 19.30 1.47
CA SER A 298 -8.73 19.86 0.59
C SER A 298 -8.91 21.34 0.24
N ASP A 299 -10.14 21.85 0.31
CA ASP A 299 -10.47 23.24 -0.03
C ASP A 299 -10.29 24.24 1.13
N THR A 300 -10.14 23.75 2.37
CA THR A 300 -10.17 24.60 3.57
C THR A 300 -9.10 24.25 4.60
N ALA A 301 -8.64 23.00 4.66
CA ALA A 301 -7.64 22.56 5.62
C ALA A 301 -6.24 23.06 5.24
N THR A 302 -5.48 23.50 6.26
CA THR A 302 -4.06 23.84 6.12
C THR A 302 -3.21 22.85 6.91
N ALA A 303 -1.96 22.67 6.52
CA ALA A 303 -1.02 21.83 7.27
C ALA A 303 -0.84 22.31 8.73
N THR A 304 -0.89 23.63 8.97
CA THR A 304 -0.86 24.19 10.34
C THR A 304 -2.05 23.70 11.17
N ALA A 305 -3.28 23.85 10.66
CA ALA A 305 -4.47 23.40 11.38
C ALA A 305 -4.45 21.88 11.63
N ILE A 306 -4.02 21.09 10.65
CA ILE A 306 -3.87 19.64 10.80
C ILE A 306 -2.87 19.31 11.92
N ASN A 307 -1.70 19.95 11.93
CA ASN A 307 -0.68 19.73 12.96
C ASN A 307 -1.14 20.16 14.36
N GLU A 308 -1.90 21.25 14.48
CA GLU A 308 -2.49 21.68 15.76
C GLU A 308 -3.45 20.63 16.32
N LYS A 309 -4.28 20.02 15.46
CA LYS A 309 -5.19 18.93 15.85
C LYS A 309 -4.43 17.69 16.32
N ILE A 310 -3.42 17.27 15.56
CA ILE A 310 -2.56 16.13 15.90
C ILE A 310 -1.83 16.38 17.24
N ALA A 311 -1.25 17.56 17.43
CA ALA A 311 -0.57 17.93 18.67
C ALA A 311 -1.50 17.92 19.89
N ALA A 312 -2.79 18.18 19.66
CA ALA A 312 -3.83 18.13 20.68
C ALA A 312 -4.43 16.73 20.89
N GLY A 313 -3.90 15.68 20.24
CA GLY A 313 -4.37 14.31 20.39
C GLY A 313 -5.60 13.96 19.55
N VAL A 314 -6.00 14.82 18.61
CA VAL A 314 -7.16 14.64 17.72
C VAL A 314 -6.72 13.86 16.48
N HIS A 315 -7.46 12.80 16.14
CA HIS A 315 -7.20 12.03 14.91
C HIS A 315 -7.60 12.83 13.67
N VAL A 316 -7.10 12.46 12.50
CA VAL A 316 -7.39 13.18 11.26
C VAL A 316 -7.95 12.22 10.21
N VAL A 317 -9.10 12.60 9.64
CA VAL A 317 -9.66 11.97 8.44
C VAL A 317 -9.55 12.96 7.30
N PHE A 318 -8.83 12.60 6.24
CA PHE A 318 -8.73 13.38 5.02
C PHE A 318 -9.86 12.99 4.09
N SER A 319 -10.77 13.93 3.80
CA SER A 319 -11.80 13.70 2.80
C SER A 319 -11.21 13.67 1.38
N PRO A 320 -11.91 13.10 0.38
CA PRO A 320 -11.35 12.94 -0.96
C PRO A 320 -10.98 14.30 -1.59
N GLY A 321 -9.72 14.44 -1.97
CA GLY A 321 -9.18 15.62 -2.65
C GLY A 321 -7.65 15.62 -2.73
N VAL A 322 -7.10 16.65 -3.36
CA VAL A 322 -5.64 16.88 -3.45
C VAL A 322 -5.27 18.03 -2.52
N TYR A 323 -4.40 17.76 -1.55
CA TYR A 323 -3.98 18.69 -0.51
C TYR A 323 -2.57 19.19 -0.83
N ILE A 324 -2.46 20.45 -1.22
CA ILE A 324 -1.18 21.12 -1.40
C ILE A 324 -0.74 21.71 -0.06
N LEU A 325 0.31 21.15 0.53
CA LEU A 325 0.73 21.46 1.90
C LEU A 325 1.98 22.33 1.92
N ASP A 326 1.94 23.42 2.69
CA ASP A 326 3.03 24.41 2.80
C ASP A 326 4.10 24.05 3.84
N ARG A 327 3.91 22.94 4.56
CA ARG A 327 4.84 22.38 5.56
C ARG A 327 4.52 20.90 5.82
N PRO A 328 5.42 20.14 6.47
CA PRO A 328 5.18 18.76 6.85
C PRO A 328 3.93 18.57 7.72
N ILE A 329 3.27 17.42 7.58
CA ILE A 329 2.37 16.89 8.61
C ILE A 329 3.22 16.17 9.65
N VAL A 330 3.16 16.60 10.91
CA VAL A 330 4.04 16.12 11.98
C VAL A 330 3.23 15.38 13.03
N VAL A 331 3.55 14.10 13.22
CA VAL A 331 2.89 13.20 14.20
C VAL A 331 3.86 12.87 15.33
N ASN A 332 3.77 13.65 16.41
CA ASN A 332 4.54 13.45 17.65
C ASN A 332 3.65 13.08 18.85
N HIS A 333 2.43 12.60 18.57
CA HIS A 333 1.51 12.11 19.59
C HIS A 333 1.21 10.62 19.31
N ALA A 334 1.40 9.77 20.32
CA ALA A 334 1.16 8.33 20.18
C ALA A 334 -0.30 8.03 19.83
N GLY A 335 -0.55 6.94 19.11
CA GLY A 335 -1.89 6.46 18.80
C GLY A 335 -2.69 7.31 17.78
N ILE A 336 -2.09 8.36 17.20
CA ILE A 336 -2.78 9.17 16.18
C ILE A 336 -3.08 8.35 14.94
N VAL A 337 -4.29 8.54 14.40
CA VAL A 337 -4.72 7.93 13.14
C VAL A 337 -4.82 9.03 12.11
N LEU A 338 -4.18 8.81 10.96
CA LEU A 338 -4.33 9.59 9.74
C LEU A 338 -5.00 8.69 8.70
N LEU A 339 -6.29 8.93 8.42
CA LEU A 339 -7.09 8.11 7.51
C LEU A 339 -7.51 8.90 6.28
N GLY A 340 -7.12 8.45 5.09
CA GLY A 340 -7.58 8.99 3.81
C GLY A 340 -8.81 8.26 3.29
N LEU A 341 -9.75 9.03 2.72
CA LEU A 341 -10.91 8.52 2.00
C LEU A 341 -10.77 8.83 0.51
N GLY A 342 -11.18 7.92 -0.37
CA GLY A 342 -11.25 8.18 -1.82
C GLY A 342 -9.92 8.61 -2.42
N TYR A 343 -8.81 8.02 -2.00
CA TYR A 343 -7.45 8.37 -2.44
C TYR A 343 -7.06 9.84 -2.18
N ALA A 344 -7.45 10.38 -1.02
CA ALA A 344 -6.96 11.67 -0.52
C ALA A 344 -5.43 11.77 -0.71
N THR A 345 -5.00 12.77 -1.48
CA THR A 345 -3.63 12.89 -1.99
C THR A 345 -2.94 14.08 -1.33
N LEU A 346 -1.80 13.86 -0.68
CA LEU A 346 -0.98 14.92 -0.09
C LEU A 346 0.19 15.25 -1.02
N VAL A 347 0.47 16.54 -1.22
CA VAL A 347 1.54 17.04 -2.10
C VAL A 347 2.33 18.14 -1.36
N PRO A 348 3.66 18.08 -1.31
CA PRO A 348 4.46 19.13 -0.69
C PRO A 348 4.58 20.34 -1.62
N SER A 349 4.44 21.54 -1.05
CA SER A 349 4.80 22.82 -1.67
C SER A 349 5.86 23.58 -0.86
N PHE A 350 6.70 22.84 -0.13
CA PHE A 350 7.81 23.34 0.68
C PHE A 350 9.08 22.56 0.41
N ALA A 351 10.23 23.11 0.83
CA ALA A 351 11.53 22.52 0.57
C ALA A 351 12.10 21.71 1.75
N GLY A 352 12.77 20.60 1.44
CA GLY A 352 13.45 19.73 2.40
C GLY A 352 12.51 18.93 3.32
N GLY A 353 13.08 18.14 4.22
CA GLY A 353 12.31 17.33 5.18
C GLY A 353 11.47 16.22 4.52
N ALA A 354 10.44 15.75 5.21
CA ALA A 354 9.45 14.83 4.63
C ALA A 354 8.03 15.43 4.58
N LEU A 355 7.19 14.95 3.65
CA LEU A 355 5.78 15.37 3.57
C LEU A 355 4.99 14.98 4.81
N VAL A 356 5.19 13.75 5.31
CA VAL A 356 4.66 13.28 6.59
C VAL A 356 5.82 12.80 7.44
N GLU A 357 5.94 13.35 8.65
CA GLU A 357 6.97 13.02 9.63
C GLU A 357 6.32 12.42 10.87
N VAL A 358 6.56 11.12 11.11
CA VAL A 358 6.17 10.46 12.35
C VAL A 358 7.39 10.43 13.26
N GLY A 359 7.24 10.92 14.50
CA GLY A 359 8.32 10.94 15.47
C GLY A 359 8.56 9.59 16.16
N ASN A 360 9.27 9.65 17.29
CA ASN A 360 9.56 8.50 18.14
C ASN A 360 8.38 8.22 19.09
N VAL A 361 7.26 7.82 18.49
CA VAL A 361 6.00 7.51 19.18
C VAL A 361 5.40 6.20 18.66
N ASP A 362 4.70 5.50 19.55
CA ASP A 362 4.07 4.21 19.28
C ASP A 362 2.61 4.36 18.78
N GLY A 363 2.07 3.32 18.16
CA GLY A 363 0.64 3.17 17.88
C GLY A 363 0.06 4.08 16.80
N VAL A 364 0.89 4.89 16.13
CA VAL A 364 0.44 5.73 15.01
C VAL A 364 -0.04 4.84 13.86
N ARG A 365 -1.12 5.25 13.18
CA ARG A 365 -1.66 4.52 12.02
C ARG A 365 -1.91 5.47 10.85
N LEU A 366 -1.22 5.25 9.74
CA LEU A 366 -1.48 5.92 8.47
C LEU A 366 -2.24 4.95 7.56
N ALA A 367 -3.36 5.36 6.99
CA ALA A 367 -4.25 4.47 6.26
C ALA A 367 -4.89 5.16 5.05
N GLY A 368 -4.85 4.53 3.88
CA GLY A 368 -5.63 4.95 2.70
C GLY A 368 -5.22 6.32 2.12
N LEU A 369 -3.97 6.72 2.30
CA LEU A 369 -3.43 7.98 1.78
C LEU A 369 -2.66 7.75 0.49
N MET A 370 -2.74 8.72 -0.43
CA MET A 370 -1.78 8.86 -1.51
C MET A 370 -0.80 9.99 -1.17
N LEU A 371 0.50 9.74 -1.28
CA LEU A 371 1.55 10.75 -1.16
C LEU A 371 2.17 10.98 -2.52
N GLN A 372 2.11 12.21 -3.02
CA GLN A 372 2.67 12.57 -4.32
C GLN A 372 3.86 13.50 -4.15
N ALA A 373 4.94 13.21 -4.88
CA ALA A 373 6.12 14.06 -4.90
C ALA A 373 5.82 15.42 -5.52
N GLY A 374 6.38 16.47 -4.91
CA GLY A 374 6.33 17.83 -5.44
C GLY A 374 7.46 18.10 -6.46
N PRO A 375 7.56 19.35 -6.94
CA PRO A 375 8.63 19.79 -7.84
C PRO A 375 10.03 19.47 -7.32
N THR A 376 10.94 19.03 -8.19
CA THR A 376 12.33 18.77 -7.80
C THR A 376 13.08 20.00 -7.31
N THR A 377 12.60 21.20 -7.62
CA THR A 377 13.12 22.47 -7.09
C THR A 377 12.89 22.62 -5.58
N LEU A 378 11.98 21.83 -5.00
CA LEU A 378 11.71 21.77 -3.57
C LEU A 378 12.40 20.58 -2.87
N ALA A 379 12.95 19.63 -3.62
CA ALA A 379 13.82 18.54 -3.15
C ALA A 379 13.49 18.00 -1.75
N THR A 380 12.33 17.36 -1.57
CA THR A 380 12.00 16.67 -0.33
C THR A 380 12.88 15.42 -0.16
N GLU A 381 13.24 15.12 1.08
CA GLU A 381 14.05 13.93 1.40
C GLU A 381 13.19 12.66 1.40
N ALA A 382 11.95 12.74 1.89
CA ALA A 382 11.01 11.62 1.84
C ALA A 382 9.56 12.10 1.65
N LEU A 383 8.66 11.21 1.20
CA LEU A 383 7.23 11.51 1.34
C LEU A 383 6.72 11.06 2.71
N LEU A 384 7.11 9.88 3.16
CA LEU A 384 6.88 9.44 4.53
C LEU A 384 8.23 9.17 5.21
N ARG A 385 8.47 9.83 6.33
CA ARG A 385 9.58 9.52 7.23
C ARG A 385 9.03 9.10 8.59
N TRP A 386 9.44 7.92 9.04
CA TRP A 386 9.11 7.39 10.36
C TRP A 386 10.35 7.31 11.23
N GLY A 387 10.47 8.24 12.18
CA GLY A 387 11.70 8.49 12.93
C GLY A 387 12.70 9.31 12.13
N SER A 388 13.50 10.13 12.80
CA SER A 388 14.61 10.86 12.16
C SER A 388 15.70 9.90 11.66
N GLU A 389 16.48 10.31 10.67
CA GLU A 389 17.67 9.56 10.27
C GLU A 389 18.60 9.33 11.46
N GLY A 390 19.14 8.11 11.59
CA GLY A 390 19.94 7.70 12.75
C GLY A 390 19.15 7.46 14.04
N SER A 391 17.82 7.49 14.01
CA SER A 391 16.99 7.10 15.16
C SER A 391 17.32 5.67 15.60
N THR A 392 17.40 5.47 16.91
CA THR A 392 17.53 4.15 17.55
C THR A 392 16.28 3.79 18.35
N TYR A 393 15.16 4.45 18.08
CA TYR A 393 13.91 4.19 18.79
C TYR A 393 13.36 2.81 18.40
N ALA A 394 13.36 1.90 19.37
CA ALA A 394 13.04 0.49 19.12
C ALA A 394 11.56 0.27 18.76
N GLY A 395 10.64 1.14 19.19
CA GLY A 395 9.20 0.88 19.13
C GLY A 395 8.77 -0.21 20.12
N GLN A 396 7.49 -0.59 20.08
CA GLN A 396 6.92 -1.61 20.96
C GLN A 396 6.03 -2.62 20.20
N PRO A 397 6.24 -3.94 20.36
CA PRO A 397 5.38 -4.95 19.71
C PRO A 397 3.92 -4.88 20.15
N GLY A 398 3.65 -4.44 21.38
CA GLY A 398 2.28 -4.30 21.89
C GLY A 398 1.54 -3.08 21.33
N ASN A 399 2.25 -2.16 20.67
CA ASN A 399 1.67 -0.94 20.10
C ASN A 399 2.49 -0.44 18.90
N PRO A 400 2.66 -1.26 17.84
CA PRO A 400 3.51 -0.90 16.72
C PRO A 400 2.89 0.23 15.90
N GLY A 401 3.73 0.87 15.08
CA GLY A 401 3.26 1.78 14.04
C GLY A 401 2.69 1.00 12.85
N PHE A 402 1.67 1.55 12.18
CA PHE A 402 1.09 0.93 10.99
C PHE A 402 0.96 1.86 9.80
N ILE A 403 1.15 1.29 8.60
CA ILE A 403 0.94 1.93 7.30
C ILE A 403 0.04 0.99 6.48
N TYR A 404 -1.14 1.45 6.08
CA TYR A 404 -2.11 0.66 5.31
C TYR A 404 -2.50 1.33 4.01
N ASP A 405 -2.66 0.55 2.94
CA ASP A 405 -3.21 1.00 1.66
C ASP A 405 -2.54 2.31 1.17
N LEU A 406 -1.22 2.42 1.38
CA LEU A 406 -0.46 3.62 1.07
C LEU A 406 -0.04 3.56 -0.40
N VAL A 407 -0.36 4.61 -1.14
CA VAL A 407 0.22 4.84 -2.46
C VAL A 407 1.22 5.97 -2.36
N ALA A 408 2.44 5.79 -2.82
CA ALA A 408 3.38 6.88 -3.06
C ALA A 408 3.64 7.00 -4.55
N ARG A 409 3.64 8.21 -5.10
CA ARG A 409 3.94 8.42 -6.53
C ARG A 409 4.83 9.62 -6.80
N ALA A 410 5.58 9.55 -7.89
CA ALA A 410 6.29 10.67 -8.48
C ALA A 410 6.11 10.67 -10.00
N GLY A 411 5.56 11.76 -10.53
CA GLY A 411 5.17 11.85 -11.93
C GLY A 411 3.80 11.22 -12.19
N GLY A 412 3.39 11.26 -13.45
CA GLY A 412 2.05 10.85 -13.88
C GLY A 412 1.24 12.07 -14.31
N PRO A 413 0.63 12.82 -13.36
CA PRO A 413 -0.11 14.05 -13.67
C PRO A 413 0.80 15.26 -13.96
N ASP A 414 2.06 15.22 -13.53
CA ASP A 414 2.91 16.40 -13.47
C ASP A 414 3.50 16.81 -14.84
N PHE A 415 3.43 18.12 -15.13
CA PHE A 415 4.04 18.73 -16.33
C PHE A 415 5.43 19.33 -16.08
N SER A 416 5.87 19.39 -14.82
CA SER A 416 7.20 19.84 -14.35
C SER A 416 7.96 18.67 -13.69
N ALA A 417 9.29 18.73 -13.63
CA ALA A 417 10.07 17.67 -13.01
C ALA A 417 9.69 17.56 -11.52
N VAL A 418 9.40 16.34 -11.06
CA VAL A 418 9.01 16.05 -9.68
C VAL A 418 9.87 14.93 -9.11
N GLY A 419 10.00 14.89 -7.79
CA GLY A 419 10.84 13.89 -7.17
C GLY A 419 11.03 14.05 -5.68
N THR A 420 11.64 13.03 -5.11
CA THR A 420 11.98 12.91 -3.69
C THR A 420 13.14 11.91 -3.58
N LYS A 421 13.95 11.97 -2.54
CA LYS A 421 15.00 10.95 -2.37
C LYS A 421 14.38 9.58 -2.03
N TYR A 422 13.48 9.54 -1.04
CA TYR A 422 12.74 8.34 -0.67
C TYR A 422 11.23 8.51 -0.88
N PHE A 423 10.51 7.47 -1.29
CA PHE A 423 9.06 7.49 -1.05
C PHE A 423 8.79 7.29 0.43
N VAL A 424 9.35 6.23 1.01
CA VAL A 424 9.21 5.89 2.42
C VAL A 424 10.57 5.61 3.04
N GLN A 425 10.85 6.24 4.18
CA GLN A 425 12.03 5.98 5.01
C GLN A 425 11.58 5.62 6.43
N ILE A 426 11.94 4.42 6.89
CA ILE A 426 11.54 3.90 8.22
C ILE A 426 12.79 3.73 9.07
N ASN A 427 12.97 4.60 10.05
CA ASN A 427 14.10 4.61 10.98
C ASN A 427 13.77 4.00 12.34
N ASN A 428 12.50 4.00 12.74
CA ASN A 428 12.06 3.39 14.00
C ASN A 428 11.72 1.91 13.84
N GLY A 429 11.91 1.15 14.91
CA GLY A 429 11.50 -0.25 14.95
C GLY A 429 10.00 -0.45 15.18
N TRP A 430 9.54 -1.70 15.00
CA TRP A 430 8.12 -2.09 15.14
C TRP A 430 7.16 -1.21 14.32
N VAL A 431 7.48 -1.00 13.04
CA VAL A 431 6.58 -0.41 12.04
C VAL A 431 6.14 -1.49 11.07
N ILE A 432 4.84 -1.60 10.83
CA ILE A 432 4.23 -2.64 10.00
C ILE A 432 3.51 -1.98 8.82
N GLY A 433 3.92 -2.33 7.60
CA GLY A 433 3.23 -1.98 6.37
C GLY A 433 2.30 -3.10 5.89
N ASP A 434 1.13 -2.75 5.39
CA ASP A 434 0.12 -3.65 4.83
C ASP A 434 -0.47 -3.02 3.56
N ASN A 435 -0.16 -3.60 2.39
CA ASN A 435 -0.53 -3.12 1.07
C ASN A 435 0.03 -1.72 0.75
N LEU A 436 1.31 -1.66 0.36
CA LEU A 436 2.00 -0.44 -0.07
C LEU A 436 2.29 -0.51 -1.56
N TRP A 437 2.01 0.58 -2.29
CA TRP A 437 2.45 0.73 -3.68
C TRP A 437 3.27 2.01 -3.87
N LEU A 438 4.56 1.85 -4.19
CA LEU A 438 5.54 2.93 -4.26
C LEU A 438 6.03 3.08 -5.71
N TRP A 439 5.40 3.99 -6.46
CA TRP A 439 5.44 4.02 -7.93
C TRP A 439 6.11 5.26 -8.51
N SER A 440 7.28 5.08 -9.10
CA SER A 440 7.94 6.12 -9.91
C SER A 440 7.41 6.08 -11.35
N ALA A 441 6.40 6.91 -11.63
CA ALA A 441 5.49 6.81 -12.77
C ALA A 441 6.09 6.45 -14.13
N ASP A 442 5.93 5.22 -14.62
CA ASP A 442 6.43 4.80 -15.93
C ASP A 442 5.69 5.42 -17.13
N HIS A 443 4.42 5.78 -16.94
CA HIS A 443 3.56 6.49 -17.91
C HIS A 443 2.85 7.69 -17.25
N CYS A 444 2.25 8.57 -18.07
CA CYS A 444 1.82 9.91 -17.66
C CYS A 444 0.83 10.52 -18.66
N SER A 445 0.27 11.68 -18.32
CA SER A 445 -0.84 12.36 -19.01
C SER A 445 -0.61 12.83 -20.47
N ARG A 446 0.52 12.47 -21.10
CA ARG A 446 0.79 12.81 -22.51
C ARG A 446 0.44 11.64 -23.44
N ASN A 447 0.31 11.95 -24.74
CA ASN A 447 0.04 10.98 -25.80
C ASN A 447 0.86 9.68 -25.61
N ALA A 448 0.33 8.54 -26.06
CA ALA A 448 0.98 7.22 -25.89
C ALA A 448 2.42 7.14 -26.47
N GLN A 449 2.88 8.18 -27.18
CA GLN A 449 4.19 8.32 -27.81
C GLN A 449 5.17 9.22 -27.03
N ALA A 450 4.72 10.03 -26.07
CA ALA A 450 5.56 10.94 -25.30
C ALA A 450 5.90 10.29 -23.96
N ARG A 451 7.13 9.77 -23.88
CA ARG A 451 7.80 9.37 -22.63
C ARG A 451 7.60 10.47 -21.60
N CYS A 452 7.43 10.10 -20.32
CA CYS A 452 7.23 11.05 -19.22
C CYS A 452 8.33 12.08 -19.11
N ILE A 453 8.07 13.18 -19.81
CA ILE A 453 8.82 14.39 -19.84
C ILE A 453 7.88 15.44 -19.24
N PRO A 454 8.31 16.09 -18.17
CA PRO A 454 9.68 16.07 -17.63
C PRO A 454 9.98 14.92 -16.64
N GLN A 455 11.27 14.75 -16.33
CA GLN A 455 11.82 13.62 -15.59
C GLN A 455 11.29 13.53 -14.15
N ARG A 456 11.00 12.30 -13.72
CA ARG A 456 10.80 11.90 -12.33
C ARG A 456 12.12 11.45 -11.69
N TYR A 457 12.34 11.84 -10.45
CA TYR A 457 13.54 11.52 -9.69
C TYR A 457 13.17 10.92 -8.35
N VAL A 458 13.29 9.60 -8.24
CA VAL A 458 13.12 8.87 -6.98
C VAL A 458 14.32 7.97 -6.82
N ASP A 459 15.16 8.21 -5.82
CA ASP A 459 16.37 7.40 -5.63
C ASP A 459 15.99 5.98 -5.21
N THR A 460 15.28 5.84 -4.09
CA THR A 460 14.87 4.55 -3.52
C THR A 460 13.42 4.63 -3.08
N ALA A 461 12.63 3.59 -3.32
CA ALA A 461 11.21 3.59 -2.97
C ALA A 461 11.07 3.41 -1.45
N LEU A 462 11.69 2.37 -0.89
CA LEU A 462 11.67 2.08 0.54
C LEU A 462 13.08 1.89 1.08
N GLU A 463 13.41 2.66 2.11
CA GLU A 463 14.57 2.42 2.97
C GLU A 463 14.11 2.04 4.38
N VAL A 464 14.57 0.89 4.88
CA VAL A 464 14.27 0.41 6.23
C VAL A 464 15.55 0.33 7.05
N ASN A 465 15.65 1.17 8.07
CA ASN A 465 16.75 1.21 9.04
C ASN A 465 16.34 0.64 10.41
N GLY A 466 15.06 0.70 10.77
CA GLY A 466 14.54 0.21 12.05
C GLY A 466 14.45 -1.32 12.15
N GLU A 467 14.60 -1.85 13.36
CA GLU A 467 14.46 -3.29 13.64
C GLU A 467 13.00 -3.75 13.72
N HIS A 468 12.72 -5.03 13.48
CA HIS A 468 11.37 -5.61 13.57
C HIS A 468 10.32 -4.96 12.65
N VAL A 469 10.76 -4.26 11.60
CA VAL A 469 9.89 -3.73 10.57
C VAL A 469 9.34 -4.89 9.73
N GLN A 470 8.04 -4.84 9.41
CA GLN A 470 7.39 -5.89 8.63
C GLN A 470 6.62 -5.26 7.47
N MET A 471 6.72 -5.86 6.29
CA MET A 471 6.00 -5.44 5.10
C MET A 471 5.16 -6.59 4.57
N PHE A 472 3.86 -6.42 4.54
CA PHE A 472 2.94 -7.35 3.90
C PHE A 472 2.34 -6.68 2.66
N GLY A 473 2.44 -7.30 1.50
CA GLY A 473 1.90 -6.72 0.27
C GLY A 473 2.68 -5.48 -0.19
N LEU A 474 3.97 -5.60 -0.49
CA LEU A 474 4.79 -4.48 -0.97
C LEU A 474 4.95 -4.50 -2.49
N SER A 475 4.54 -3.44 -3.17
CA SER A 475 4.86 -3.16 -4.57
C SER A 475 5.74 -1.91 -4.67
N ALA A 476 6.89 -1.99 -5.35
CA ALA A 476 7.80 -0.85 -5.50
C ALA A 476 8.48 -0.83 -6.87
N GLU A 477 8.42 0.30 -7.59
CA GLU A 477 8.68 0.29 -9.03
C GLU A 477 9.45 1.53 -9.52
N HIS A 478 10.35 1.28 -10.48
CA HIS A 478 10.98 2.24 -11.40
C HIS A 478 11.82 3.37 -10.78
N THR A 479 12.47 3.11 -9.65
CA THR A 479 13.39 4.07 -9.02
C THR A 479 14.68 4.25 -9.83
N ASN A 480 15.43 5.31 -9.49
CA ASN A 480 16.71 5.67 -10.10
C ASN A 480 17.90 4.90 -9.52
N LYS A 481 17.79 4.37 -8.29
CA LYS A 481 18.78 3.52 -7.62
C LYS A 481 18.09 2.22 -7.17
N ASP A 482 18.63 1.57 -6.14
CA ASP A 482 17.99 0.40 -5.51
C ASP A 482 16.53 0.69 -5.18
N ILE A 483 15.63 -0.21 -5.58
CA ILE A 483 14.19 -0.04 -5.36
C ILE A 483 13.88 -0.13 -3.87
N VAL A 484 14.37 -1.17 -3.20
CA VAL A 484 14.26 -1.35 -1.76
C VAL A 484 15.64 -1.58 -1.14
N VAL A 485 15.91 -0.89 -0.04
CA VAL A 485 17.10 -1.08 0.79
C VAL A 485 16.67 -1.42 2.21
N TRP A 486 17.15 -2.56 2.72
CA TRP A 486 16.81 -3.07 4.03
C TRP A 486 18.06 -3.24 4.90
N ASN A 487 18.20 -2.38 5.90
CA ASN A 487 19.31 -2.33 6.84
C ASN A 487 18.93 -2.88 8.23
N GLY A 488 17.66 -2.77 8.64
CA GLY A 488 17.21 -3.13 9.97
C GLY A 488 17.06 -4.64 10.21
N GLU A 489 17.44 -5.09 11.41
CA GLU A 489 17.41 -6.49 11.83
C GLU A 489 16.00 -7.03 12.09
N LYS A 490 15.86 -8.36 12.00
CA LYS A 490 14.61 -9.10 12.25
C LYS A 490 13.44 -8.57 11.43
N GLY A 491 13.75 -8.03 10.26
CA GLY A 491 12.77 -7.51 9.34
C GLY A 491 12.12 -8.62 8.53
N SER A 492 10.92 -8.39 8.01
CA SER A 492 10.33 -9.32 7.06
C SER A 492 9.51 -8.67 5.96
N THR A 493 9.48 -9.32 4.80
CA THR A 493 8.61 -8.97 3.67
C THR A 493 7.86 -10.22 3.21
N MET A 494 6.53 -10.15 3.20
CA MET A 494 5.64 -11.19 2.70
C MET A 494 4.83 -10.61 1.55
N PHE A 495 4.99 -11.21 0.36
CA PHE A 495 4.64 -10.61 -0.92
C PHE A 495 5.48 -9.37 -1.24
N TYR A 496 6.27 -9.48 -2.30
CA TYR A 496 6.95 -8.35 -2.92
C TYR A 496 6.75 -8.40 -4.43
N GLN A 497 6.37 -7.27 -5.01
CA GLN A 497 6.42 -7.04 -6.43
C GLN A 497 7.30 -5.84 -6.73
N ALA A 498 8.16 -5.97 -7.74
CA ALA A 498 8.93 -4.84 -8.22
C ALA A 498 9.17 -4.89 -9.71
N GLU A 499 9.36 -3.71 -10.26
CA GLU A 499 9.72 -3.54 -11.65
C GLU A 499 10.82 -2.49 -11.82
N PHE A 500 11.88 -2.83 -12.52
CA PHE A 500 12.93 -1.87 -12.84
C PHE A 500 12.42 -0.81 -13.82
N ARG A 501 13.05 0.36 -13.82
CA ARG A 501 12.68 1.46 -14.72
C ARG A 501 12.88 1.07 -16.19
N TYR A 502 11.88 1.32 -17.04
CA TYR A 502 11.87 0.96 -18.48
C TYR A 502 12.97 1.56 -19.36
N THR A 503 13.81 2.44 -18.82
CA THR A 503 15.08 2.87 -19.41
C THR A 503 15.98 3.33 -18.26
N MET A 504 17.02 2.57 -17.96
CA MET A 504 18.12 3.02 -17.10
C MET A 504 19.00 3.98 -17.92
N GLY A 505 18.51 5.21 -18.15
CA GLY A 505 19.31 6.31 -18.69
C GLY A 505 18.62 7.19 -19.73
N LEU A 506 18.95 8.48 -19.66
CA LEU A 506 19.13 9.28 -20.89
C LEU A 506 20.16 8.55 -21.76
N LYS A 507 20.04 8.68 -23.09
CA LYS A 507 21.07 8.32 -24.09
C LYS A 507 22.49 8.44 -23.48
N SER A 508 23.03 7.37 -22.91
CA SER A 508 24.40 7.36 -22.43
C SER A 508 25.25 7.10 -23.64
N ASP A 509 26.01 8.12 -24.02
CA ASP A 509 27.05 8.04 -25.03
C ASP A 509 27.84 6.72 -24.85
N PRO A 510 28.04 5.94 -25.92
CA PRO A 510 28.79 4.69 -25.86
C PRO A 510 30.18 4.76 -25.23
N GLY A 511 30.77 5.96 -25.11
CA GLY A 511 32.01 6.18 -24.38
C GLY A 511 31.90 6.17 -22.84
N SER A 512 30.71 6.10 -22.25
CA SER A 512 30.47 6.31 -20.81
C SER A 512 29.98 5.08 -20.02
N TRP A 513 29.85 3.91 -20.68
CA TRP A 513 29.30 2.67 -20.08
C TRP A 513 30.11 2.08 -18.93
N THR A 514 31.33 2.57 -18.67
CA THR A 514 32.19 2.07 -17.58
C THR A 514 31.71 2.46 -16.18
N ASN A 515 30.66 3.29 -16.07
CA ASN A 515 30.14 3.82 -14.79
C ASN A 515 28.60 3.71 -14.64
N VAL A 516 27.94 2.70 -15.21
CA VAL A 516 26.51 2.48 -14.89
C VAL A 516 26.40 1.97 -13.45
N SER A 517 25.71 2.71 -12.58
CA SER A 517 25.51 2.32 -11.19
C SER A 517 24.64 1.06 -11.12
N ARG A 518 25.19 -0.03 -10.56
CA ARG A 518 24.44 -1.26 -10.26
C ARG A 518 23.30 -0.94 -9.30
N SER A 519 22.07 -1.30 -9.68
CA SER A 519 20.87 -1.14 -8.85
C SER A 519 20.23 -2.50 -8.57
N ALA A 520 19.77 -2.70 -7.35
CA ALA A 520 19.11 -3.89 -6.88
C ALA A 520 17.59 -3.70 -6.80
N GLY A 521 16.84 -4.75 -7.13
CA GLY A 521 15.39 -4.77 -6.90
C GLY A 521 15.07 -4.83 -5.41
N TYR A 522 15.90 -5.55 -4.64
CA TYR A 522 15.79 -5.63 -3.19
C TYR A 522 17.17 -5.89 -2.57
N ARG A 523 17.70 -4.93 -1.80
CA ARG A 523 19.01 -5.08 -1.12
C ARG A 523 18.79 -5.35 0.37
N VAL A 524 19.38 -6.42 0.88
CA VAL A 524 19.43 -6.73 2.31
C VAL A 524 20.86 -6.58 2.82
N ASN A 525 21.02 -5.71 3.80
CA ASN A 525 22.24 -5.52 4.57
C ASN A 525 22.12 -6.08 6.00
N ALA A 526 20.91 -6.38 6.47
CA ALA A 526 20.63 -6.98 7.79
C ALA A 526 21.10 -8.46 7.87
N PHE A 527 21.38 -8.94 9.08
CA PHE A 527 21.77 -10.32 9.37
C PHE A 527 20.58 -11.28 9.46
N ASP A 528 19.49 -10.83 10.08
CA ASP A 528 18.23 -11.58 10.24
C ASP A 528 17.13 -10.92 9.41
N HIS A 529 16.72 -11.58 8.33
CA HIS A 529 15.67 -11.10 7.46
C HIS A 529 14.90 -12.25 6.79
N LYS A 530 13.57 -12.10 6.72
CA LYS A 530 12.67 -13.08 6.09
C LYS A 530 11.96 -12.49 4.88
N ALA A 531 12.03 -13.18 3.74
CA ALA A 531 11.41 -12.78 2.48
C ALA A 531 10.60 -13.95 1.89
N VAL A 532 9.31 -13.73 1.59
CA VAL A 532 8.43 -14.75 1.01
C VAL A 532 7.61 -14.17 -0.15
N GLY A 533 7.56 -14.88 -1.27
CA GLY A 533 6.71 -14.57 -2.42
C GLY A 533 7.14 -13.29 -3.14
N PHE A 534 8.22 -13.37 -3.89
CA PHE A 534 8.82 -12.21 -4.58
C PHE A 534 8.63 -12.35 -6.09
N GLY A 535 8.19 -11.28 -6.75
CA GLY A 535 8.20 -11.09 -8.20
C GLY A 535 9.01 -9.86 -8.55
N VAL A 536 10.18 -10.04 -9.16
CA VAL A 536 11.01 -8.91 -9.63
C VAL A 536 11.10 -8.95 -11.16
N TYR A 537 10.61 -7.89 -11.79
CA TYR A 537 10.42 -7.78 -13.23
C TYR A 537 11.41 -6.77 -13.83
N ALA A 538 11.89 -7.10 -15.03
CA ALA A 538 12.61 -6.17 -15.88
C ALA A 538 12.01 -6.17 -17.29
N VAL A 539 11.42 -5.05 -17.68
CA VAL A 539 10.94 -4.84 -19.05
C VAL A 539 11.97 -4.02 -19.81
N VAL A 540 12.74 -4.71 -20.66
CA VAL A 540 13.72 -4.11 -21.56
C VAL A 540 13.08 -3.97 -22.93
N ALA A 541 12.54 -2.81 -23.26
CA ALA A 541 11.92 -2.57 -24.56
C ALA A 541 12.99 -2.54 -25.67
N PRO A 542 12.95 -3.42 -26.69
CA PRO A 542 13.66 -3.17 -27.94
C PRO A 542 12.95 -2.01 -28.62
N LEU A 543 13.56 -0.83 -28.65
CA LEU A 543 12.93 0.33 -29.26
C LEU A 543 12.82 0.11 -30.78
N ALA A 544 11.59 0.22 -31.27
CA ALA A 544 11.26 0.27 -32.69
C ALA A 544 11.87 1.52 -33.34
N ASP A 545 13.06 1.37 -33.91
CA ASP A 545 13.58 2.23 -34.97
C ASP A 545 14.38 1.37 -35.95
N THR A 546 13.98 1.37 -37.23
CA THR A 546 14.37 0.36 -38.24
C THR A 546 15.70 0.64 -38.94
N SER A 547 16.51 1.58 -38.47
CA SER A 547 17.87 1.77 -38.98
C SER A 547 18.87 1.09 -38.06
N VAL A 548 19.36 -0.09 -38.46
CA VAL A 548 20.53 -0.84 -37.96
C VAL A 548 21.07 -0.33 -36.62
N MET A 549 20.56 -0.89 -35.52
CA MET A 549 21.06 -0.62 -34.16
C MET A 549 21.46 -1.94 -33.52
N GLU A 550 22.74 -2.01 -33.15
CA GLU A 550 23.31 -3.03 -32.28
C GLU A 550 22.52 -3.04 -30.94
N PRO A 551 22.24 -4.22 -30.35
CA PRO A 551 21.62 -4.31 -29.04
C PRO A 551 22.44 -3.51 -28.03
N ILE A 552 21.79 -2.71 -27.18
CA ILE A 552 22.41 -2.15 -25.99
C ILE A 552 22.78 -3.33 -25.10
N ARG A 553 24.02 -3.83 -25.26
CA ARG A 553 24.64 -4.81 -24.39
C ARG A 553 25.00 -4.06 -23.11
N GLN A 554 24.19 -4.21 -22.07
CA GLN A 554 24.49 -3.67 -20.75
C GLN A 554 25.30 -4.72 -19.99
N ASP A 555 26.62 -4.72 -20.18
CA ASP A 555 27.53 -5.53 -19.35
C ASP A 555 27.62 -4.86 -17.96
N GLY A 556 26.96 -5.44 -16.94
CA GLY A 556 26.96 -4.94 -15.55
C GLY A 556 25.60 -4.86 -14.84
N GLY A 557 24.73 -5.86 -15.07
CA GLY A 557 23.27 -5.81 -14.94
C GLY A 557 22.60 -5.46 -13.61
N MET A 558 21.28 -5.23 -13.74
CA MET A 558 20.30 -5.15 -12.66
C MET A 558 20.25 -6.49 -11.91
N LEU A 559 20.28 -6.47 -10.58
CA LEU A 559 20.24 -7.68 -9.74
C LEU A 559 18.90 -7.73 -9.01
N GLY A 560 18.16 -8.84 -9.14
CA GLY A 560 16.84 -9.00 -8.53
C GLY A 560 16.87 -8.87 -7.00
N ILE A 561 17.82 -9.55 -6.35
CA ILE A 561 18.03 -9.49 -4.89
C ILE A 561 19.53 -9.50 -4.61
N VAL A 562 19.99 -8.60 -3.73
CA VAL A 562 21.40 -8.54 -3.30
C VAL A 562 21.48 -8.68 -1.79
N VAL A 563 22.26 -9.65 -1.33
CA VAL A 563 22.63 -9.83 0.07
C VAL A 563 24.11 -9.53 0.22
N LYS A 564 24.48 -8.68 1.17
CA LYS A 564 25.89 -8.30 1.41
C LYS A 564 26.25 -8.74 2.83
N HIS A 565 27.17 -9.70 3.02
CA HIS A 565 28.25 -9.72 4.05
C HIS A 565 28.87 -11.15 4.31
N PRO A 566 30.10 -11.24 4.89
CA PRO A 566 30.91 -12.48 5.08
C PRO A 566 30.76 -13.33 6.39
N ALA A 567 29.63 -13.38 7.11
CA ALA A 567 29.51 -14.17 8.37
C ALA A 567 28.28 -15.10 8.42
N THR A 568 28.04 -15.82 9.52
CA THR A 568 26.90 -16.75 9.68
C THR A 568 25.55 -16.00 9.78
N TYR A 569 24.56 -16.39 8.97
CA TYR A 569 23.25 -15.73 8.85
C TYR A 569 22.06 -16.64 9.16
N THR A 570 20.92 -16.02 9.55
CA THR A 570 19.60 -16.64 9.51
C THR A 570 18.77 -15.95 8.43
N TYR A 571 18.79 -16.48 7.21
CA TYR A 571 17.98 -15.98 6.11
C TYR A 571 16.92 -17.00 5.70
N GLY A 572 15.67 -16.54 5.59
CA GLY A 572 14.57 -17.31 5.03
C GLY A 572 14.10 -16.66 3.74
N MET A 573 14.41 -17.27 2.59
CA MET A 573 13.88 -16.88 1.28
C MET A 573 12.99 -18.00 0.74
N LYS A 574 11.76 -17.69 0.35
CA LYS A 574 10.81 -18.66 -0.23
C LYS A 574 10.06 -18.04 -1.41
N ASP A 575 9.93 -18.79 -2.51
CA ASP A 575 9.14 -18.44 -3.70
C ASP A 575 9.54 -17.10 -4.37
N ILE A 576 10.82 -17.01 -4.78
CA ILE A 576 11.35 -15.86 -5.54
C ILE A 576 11.32 -16.15 -7.04
N ASN A 577 10.69 -15.29 -7.81
CA ASN A 577 10.71 -15.30 -9.27
C ASN A 577 11.31 -13.99 -9.79
N CYS A 578 12.35 -14.11 -10.62
CA CYS A 578 12.91 -13.01 -11.39
C CYS A 578 12.58 -13.26 -12.87
N LYS A 579 11.86 -12.34 -13.52
CA LYS A 579 11.45 -12.51 -14.91
C LYS A 579 12.01 -11.41 -15.80
N ASN A 580 12.79 -11.81 -16.81
CA ASN A 580 13.18 -10.96 -17.92
C ASN A 580 12.14 -11.09 -19.04
N TRP A 581 11.55 -9.97 -19.46
CA TRP A 581 10.53 -9.97 -20.51
C TRP A 581 11.11 -10.02 -21.93
N ASN A 582 12.44 -9.98 -22.10
CA ASN A 582 13.11 -10.20 -23.37
C ASN A 582 13.53 -11.66 -23.53
N SER A 583 12.86 -12.40 -24.43
CA SER A 583 13.14 -13.82 -24.71
C SER A 583 14.51 -14.11 -25.35
N SER A 584 15.24 -13.08 -25.77
CA SER A 584 16.58 -13.19 -26.36
C SER A 584 17.72 -13.10 -25.34
N TRP A 585 17.40 -12.86 -24.07
CA TRP A 585 18.36 -12.85 -22.95
C TRP A 585 18.28 -14.17 -22.18
N PRO A 586 19.33 -14.59 -21.44
CA PRO A 586 19.30 -15.83 -20.66
C PRO A 586 18.03 -15.90 -19.80
N VAL A 587 17.24 -16.95 -20.02
CA VAL A 587 15.85 -17.07 -19.53
C VAL A 587 15.78 -17.78 -18.17
N GLU A 588 16.91 -18.25 -17.63
CA GLU A 588 16.96 -19.01 -16.39
C GLU A 588 18.07 -18.53 -15.44
N SER A 589 17.94 -17.33 -14.89
CA SER A 589 18.71 -17.00 -13.68
C SER A 589 18.01 -17.62 -12.46
N LYS A 590 18.25 -18.91 -12.20
CA LYS A 590 17.95 -19.53 -10.90
C LYS A 590 18.95 -18.97 -9.90
N ILE A 591 18.49 -18.17 -8.92
CA ILE A 591 19.33 -17.77 -7.78
C ILE A 591 19.60 -19.04 -6.95
N SER A 592 20.71 -19.70 -7.24
CA SER A 592 21.18 -20.86 -6.49
C SER A 592 22.14 -20.39 -5.41
N CYS A 593 21.63 -20.22 -4.18
CA CYS A 593 22.47 -19.95 -3.03
C CYS A 593 23.20 -21.24 -2.63
N LYS A 594 24.51 -21.34 -2.93
CA LYS A 594 25.39 -22.33 -2.31
C LYS A 594 26.32 -21.65 -1.31
N ALA A 595 26.08 -21.88 -0.02
CA ALA A 595 27.07 -21.60 1.01
C ALA A 595 27.99 -22.82 1.15
N TRP A 596 29.30 -22.63 0.98
CA TRP A 596 30.32 -23.58 1.45
C TRP A 596 30.95 -22.97 2.70
N SER A 597 31.34 -23.81 3.67
CA SER A 597 31.84 -23.38 4.98
C SER A 597 33.03 -22.42 4.93
N ASP A 598 33.71 -22.29 3.79
CA ASP A 598 35.04 -21.67 3.72
C ASP A 598 35.27 -20.81 2.45
N SER A 599 34.22 -20.28 1.80
CA SER A 599 34.38 -19.36 0.65
C SER A 599 33.36 -18.22 0.60
N SER A 600 33.75 -17.10 -0.05
CA SER A 600 32.85 -15.98 -0.35
C SER A 600 31.79 -16.42 -1.36
N GLY A 601 30.59 -16.72 -0.88
CA GLY A 601 29.46 -17.02 -1.75
C GLY A 601 28.98 -15.76 -2.47
N THR A 602 28.96 -15.79 -3.79
CA THR A 602 28.21 -14.85 -4.63
C THR A 602 26.86 -15.48 -4.97
N CYS A 603 25.76 -14.74 -4.77
CA CYS A 603 24.50 -15.05 -5.43
C CYS A 603 24.66 -14.64 -6.90
N LEU A 604 25.14 -15.55 -7.74
CA LEU A 604 25.22 -15.33 -9.18
C LEU A 604 24.49 -16.44 -9.90
N ASP A 605 23.89 -16.04 -11.01
CA ASP A 605 23.55 -16.92 -12.11
C ASP A 605 24.78 -17.76 -12.48
N LEU A 606 24.65 -19.09 -12.52
CA LEU A 606 25.74 -20.00 -12.88
C LEU A 606 26.25 -19.77 -14.32
N GLU A 607 25.49 -19.05 -15.16
CA GLU A 607 25.83 -18.76 -16.55
C GLU A 607 26.43 -17.35 -16.78
N VAL A 608 26.43 -16.49 -15.75
CA VAL A 608 27.04 -15.16 -15.83
C VAL A 608 28.32 -15.17 -14.98
N GLY A 609 29.39 -15.64 -15.61
CA GLY A 609 30.73 -15.80 -15.03
C GLY A 609 31.35 -14.55 -14.41
#